data_AF-A0A9E3D7N7-F1
#
_entry.id   AF-A0A9E3D7N7-F1
#
_cell.length_a   1.000
_cell.length_b   1.000
_cell.length_c   1.000
_cell.angle_alpha   90.00
_cell.angle_beta   90.00
_cell.angle_gamma   90.00
#
_symmetry.space_group_name_H-M   'P 1'
#
loop_
_entity.id
_entity.type
_entity.pdbx_description
1 polymer ?
#
loop_
_entity_poly.entity_id
_entity_poly.type
_entity_poly.pdbx_seq_one_letter_code
_entity_poly.pdbx_strand_id
1 'polypeptide(L)'
;MLFEFVQIVYWLALSTWFGSVLFVLVTPPIILKTVKANNPILPHVLSVNLDGQHATLLAGSIVANLLPLLMRTELACAGALGMALIGQWFVIDHRPEALMPPVLRSALFVAATVCVIYDWRIVWPRTFKSRQEYLDNADDPDKANPALDEFDRHQSESMTIIRNVFVLLLGIILFSANISPSTSIDLTRLVK
;
A
#
# COMPACT_ATOMS: atom_id res chain seq x y z
N MET A 1 -6.53 -20.45 22.38
CA MET A 1 -7.74 -19.88 21.74
C MET A 1 -7.62 -18.39 21.43
N LEU A 2 -7.67 -17.46 22.40
CA LEU A 2 -7.65 -16.00 22.08
C LEU A 2 -6.35 -15.58 21.34
N PHE A 3 -5.19 -16.00 21.84
CA PHE A 3 -3.90 -15.69 21.21
C PHE A 3 -3.80 -16.21 19.76
N GLU A 4 -4.24 -17.44 19.52
CA GLU A 4 -4.23 -18.05 18.18
C GLU A 4 -5.16 -17.31 17.23
N PHE A 5 -6.36 -16.93 17.68
CA PHE A 5 -7.29 -16.15 16.89
C PHE A 5 -6.68 -14.80 16.49
N VAL A 6 -6.08 -14.09 17.44
CA VAL A 6 -5.39 -12.82 17.17
C VAL A 6 -4.22 -13.01 16.19
N GLN A 7 -3.45 -14.10 16.31
CA GLN A 7 -2.38 -14.43 15.36
C GLN A 7 -2.90 -14.75 13.95
N ILE A 8 -4.01 -15.48 13.82
CA ILE A 8 -4.61 -15.77 12.51
C ILE A 8 -5.04 -14.47 11.83
N VAL A 9 -5.75 -13.60 12.56
CA VAL A 9 -6.18 -12.30 12.03
C VAL A 9 -4.97 -11.44 11.65
N TYR A 10 -3.93 -11.42 12.49
CA TYR A 10 -2.68 -10.71 12.24
C TYR A 10 -2.03 -11.14 10.92
N TRP A 11 -1.80 -12.44 10.73
CA TRP A 11 -1.13 -12.96 9.53
C TRP A 11 -1.99 -12.82 8.27
N LEU A 12 -3.31 -12.97 8.39
CA LEU A 12 -4.23 -12.78 7.28
C LEU A 12 -4.27 -11.32 6.82
N ALA A 13 -4.36 -10.37 7.76
CA ALA A 13 -4.32 -8.96 7.44
C ALA A 13 -2.95 -8.54 6.86
N LEU A 14 -1.86 -9.03 7.45
CA LEU A 14 -0.50 -8.73 6.99
C LEU A 14 -0.22 -9.26 5.59
N SER A 15 -0.57 -10.52 5.31
CA SER A 15 -0.39 -11.13 3.98
C SER A 15 -1.24 -10.45 2.90
N THR A 16 -2.49 -10.09 3.23
CA THR A 16 -3.38 -9.37 2.31
C THR A 16 -2.83 -7.98 2.01
N TRP A 17 -2.36 -7.24 3.03
CA TRP A 17 -1.78 -5.92 2.84
C TRP A 17 -0.48 -5.98 2.02
N PHE A 18 0.42 -6.91 2.37
CA PHE A 18 1.65 -7.12 1.63
C PHE A 18 1.39 -7.50 0.17
N GLY A 19 0.43 -8.40 -0.07
CA GLY A 19 0.02 -8.79 -1.42
C GLY A 19 -0.55 -7.63 -2.24
N SER A 20 -1.36 -6.76 -1.62
CA SER A 20 -1.87 -5.54 -2.27
C SER A 20 -0.73 -4.62 -2.71
N VAL A 21 0.20 -4.32 -1.81
CA VAL A 21 1.34 -3.44 -2.10
C VAL A 21 2.22 -4.02 -3.21
N LEU A 22 2.49 -5.33 -3.16
CA LEU A 22 3.23 -6.03 -4.20
C LEU A 22 2.50 -5.97 -5.55
N PHE A 23 1.17 -6.13 -5.54
CA PHE A 23 0.34 -6.02 -6.73
C PHE A 23 0.44 -4.62 -7.34
N VAL A 24 0.36 -3.56 -6.53
CA VAL A 24 0.50 -2.17 -7.01
C VAL A 24 1.90 -1.91 -7.59
N LEU A 25 2.96 -2.53 -7.06
CA LEU A 25 4.31 -2.37 -7.60
C LEU A 25 4.51 -3.06 -8.96
N VAL A 26 3.85 -4.21 -9.17
CA VAL A 26 4.11 -5.07 -10.34
C VAL A 26 3.10 -4.85 -11.47
N THR A 27 1.83 -4.59 -11.15
CA THR A 27 0.74 -4.55 -12.13
C THR A 27 0.81 -3.36 -13.10
N PRO A 28 1.06 -2.10 -12.68
CA PRO A 28 1.10 -0.96 -13.59
C PRO A 28 2.06 -1.10 -14.79
N PRO A 29 3.34 -1.51 -14.64
CA PRO A 29 4.23 -1.68 -15.80
C PRO A 29 3.76 -2.79 -16.74
N ILE A 30 3.13 -3.85 -16.22
CA ILE A 30 2.57 -4.94 -17.04
C ILE A 30 1.36 -4.44 -17.85
N ILE A 31 0.46 -3.68 -17.22
CA ILE A 31 -0.70 -3.09 -17.91
C ILE A 31 -0.21 -2.15 -19.01
N LEU A 32 0.70 -1.22 -18.69
CA LEU A 32 1.25 -0.28 -19.66
C LEU A 32 1.90 -0.98 -20.85
N LYS A 33 2.74 -2.00 -20.60
CA LYS A 33 3.37 -2.79 -21.66
C LYS A 33 2.35 -3.53 -22.52
N THR A 34 1.35 -4.14 -21.89
CA THR A 34 0.31 -4.91 -22.59
C THR A 34 -0.57 -4.01 -23.44
N VAL A 35 -1.05 -2.89 -22.91
CA VAL A 35 -1.91 -1.95 -23.64
C VAL A 35 -1.15 -1.31 -24.80
N LYS A 36 0.11 -0.92 -24.59
CA LYS A 36 0.97 -0.39 -25.66
C LYS A 36 1.20 -1.38 -26.80
N ALA A 37 1.36 -2.67 -26.47
CA ALA A 37 1.55 -3.72 -27.48
C ALA A 37 0.31 -3.97 -28.36
N ASN A 38 -0.90 -3.71 -27.83
CA ASN A 38 -2.15 -3.96 -28.56
C ASN A 38 -2.64 -2.75 -29.37
N ASN A 39 -2.00 -1.58 -29.24
CA ASN A 39 -2.32 -0.33 -29.92
C ASN A 39 -3.84 -0.06 -30.11
N PRO A 40 -4.62 0.00 -29.01
CA PRO A 40 -6.06 0.15 -29.10
C PRO A 40 -6.42 1.53 -29.67
N ILE A 41 -7.27 1.55 -30.69
CA ILE A 41 -7.84 2.78 -31.25
C ILE A 41 -9.05 3.15 -30.38
N LEU A 42 -8.97 4.26 -29.65
CA LEU A 42 -10.07 4.77 -28.82
C LEU A 42 -10.99 5.65 -29.66
N PRO A 43 -12.24 5.24 -29.95
CA PRO A 43 -13.14 5.98 -30.84
C PRO A 43 -13.66 7.31 -30.26
N HIS A 44 -13.38 7.61 -28.99
CA HIS A 44 -13.93 8.76 -28.27
C HIS A 44 -12.92 9.89 -28.01
N VAL A 45 -11.65 9.73 -28.41
CA VAL A 45 -10.60 10.74 -28.22
C VAL A 45 -10.22 11.28 -29.60
N LEU A 46 -10.90 12.34 -30.03
CA LEU A 46 -10.80 12.95 -31.37
C LEU A 46 -9.82 14.14 -31.40
N SER A 47 -8.82 14.17 -30.50
CA SER A 47 -7.77 15.20 -30.54
C SER A 47 -6.67 14.75 -31.50
N VAL A 48 -6.52 15.49 -32.60
CA VAL A 48 -5.56 15.26 -33.70
C VAL A 48 -4.09 15.27 -33.21
N ASN A 49 -3.83 15.73 -31.99
CA ASN A 49 -2.49 15.87 -31.41
C ASN A 49 -2.07 14.73 -30.46
N LEU A 50 -2.91 13.69 -30.25
CA LEU A 50 -2.63 12.55 -29.36
C LEU A 50 -2.25 11.26 -30.10
N ASP A 51 -1.82 11.35 -31.36
CA ASP A 51 -1.39 10.20 -32.15
C ASP A 51 -0.24 9.46 -31.44
N GLY A 52 -0.54 8.24 -30.96
CA GLY A 52 0.39 7.40 -30.19
C GLY A 52 0.26 7.46 -28.66
N GLN A 53 -0.55 8.38 -28.09
CA GLN A 53 -0.77 8.49 -26.64
C GLN A 53 -2.03 7.77 -26.12
N HIS A 54 -2.92 7.32 -27.01
CA HIS A 54 -4.16 6.61 -26.65
C HIS A 54 -3.94 5.38 -25.75
N ALA A 55 -2.89 4.60 -26.03
CA ALA A 55 -2.54 3.42 -25.24
C ALA A 55 -2.16 3.79 -23.80
N THR A 56 -1.39 4.86 -23.61
CA THR A 56 -0.97 5.35 -22.30
C THR A 56 -2.15 5.90 -21.51
N LEU A 57 -3.06 6.62 -22.17
CA LEU A 57 -4.27 7.15 -21.56
C LEU A 57 -5.23 6.05 -21.09
N LEU A 58 -5.42 5.01 -21.91
CA LEU A 58 -6.24 3.85 -21.55
C LEU A 58 -5.62 3.08 -20.38
N ALA A 59 -4.31 2.80 -20.44
CA ALA A 59 -3.62 2.13 -19.34
C ALA A 59 -3.70 2.95 -18.05
N GLY A 60 -3.51 4.27 -18.15
CA GLY A 60 -3.62 5.20 -17.03
C GLY A 60 -5.02 5.22 -16.41
N SER A 61 -6.09 5.16 -17.22
CA SER A 61 -7.47 5.11 -16.70
C SER A 61 -7.80 3.78 -16.03
N ILE A 62 -7.32 2.65 -16.56
CA ILE A 62 -7.45 1.34 -15.92
C ILE A 62 -6.77 1.36 -14.54
N VAL A 63 -5.52 1.81 -14.49
CA VAL A 63 -4.74 1.90 -13.25
C VAL A 63 -5.41 2.86 -12.26
N ALA A 64 -5.88 4.03 -12.71
CA ALA A 64 -6.57 5.01 -11.87
C ALA A 64 -7.90 4.50 -11.29
N ASN A 65 -8.59 3.58 -11.97
CA ASN A 65 -9.81 2.96 -11.44
C ASN A 65 -9.50 1.82 -10.45
N LEU A 66 -8.38 1.12 -10.61
CA LEU A 66 -7.96 0.04 -9.71
C LEU A 66 -7.39 0.59 -8.38
N LEU A 67 -6.65 1.70 -8.43
CA LEU A 67 -5.97 2.29 -7.27
C LEU A 67 -6.90 2.61 -6.09
N PRO A 68 -8.07 3.25 -6.27
CA PRO A 68 -8.99 3.53 -5.15
C PRO A 68 -9.50 2.26 -4.46
N LEU A 69 -9.72 1.18 -5.21
CA LEU A 69 -10.17 -0.09 -4.64
C LEU A 69 -9.06 -0.75 -3.81
N LEU A 70 -7.84 -0.76 -4.34
CA LEU A 70 -6.66 -1.27 -3.64
C LEU A 70 -6.38 -0.44 -2.38
N MET A 71 -6.41 0.89 -2.48
CA MET A 71 -6.21 1.79 -1.34
C MET A 71 -7.22 1.54 -0.21
N ARG A 72 -8.51 1.33 -0.54
CA ARG A 72 -9.53 0.97 0.46
C ARG A 72 -9.22 -0.38 1.11
N THR A 73 -8.76 -1.34 0.33
CA THR A 73 -8.36 -2.67 0.81
C THR A 73 -7.15 -2.56 1.75
N GLU A 74 -6.15 -1.75 1.42
CA GLU A 74 -4.99 -1.50 2.25
C GLU A 74 -5.34 -0.84 3.58
N LEU A 75 -6.20 0.19 3.56
CA LEU A 75 -6.67 0.85 4.78
C LEU A 75 -7.48 -0.12 5.67
N ALA A 76 -8.30 -0.98 5.07
CA ALA A 76 -9.03 -2.01 5.81
C ALA A 76 -8.07 -3.03 6.46
N CYS A 77 -7.04 -3.48 5.72
CA CYS A 77 -6.04 -4.40 6.24
C CYS A 77 -5.18 -3.75 7.33
N ALA A 78 -4.78 -2.48 7.16
CA ALA A 78 -4.08 -1.70 8.17
C ALA A 78 -4.91 -1.58 9.45
N GLY A 79 -6.21 -1.32 9.34
CA GLY A 79 -7.14 -1.29 10.47
C GLY A 79 -7.22 -2.63 11.19
N ALA A 80 -7.43 -3.73 10.45
CA ALA A 80 -7.48 -5.09 11.01
C ALA A 80 -6.17 -5.48 11.70
N LEU A 81 -5.03 -5.19 11.06
CA LEU A 81 -3.70 -5.45 11.60
C LEU A 81 -3.43 -4.62 12.87
N GLY A 82 -3.86 -3.36 12.89
CA GLY A 82 -3.78 -2.49 14.07
C GLY A 82 -4.57 -3.04 15.26
N MET A 83 -5.80 -3.50 15.03
CA MET A 83 -6.60 -4.15 16.07
C MET A 83 -5.93 -5.44 16.58
N ALA A 84 -5.35 -6.24 15.70
CA ALA A 84 -4.62 -7.44 16.08
C ALA A 84 -3.38 -7.12 16.92
N LEU A 85 -2.60 -6.09 16.54
CA LEU A 85 -1.44 -5.62 17.32
C LEU A 85 -1.84 -5.14 18.71
N ILE A 86 -2.93 -4.35 18.82
CA ILE A 86 -3.47 -3.93 20.12
C ILE A 86 -3.86 -5.16 20.96
N GLY A 87 -4.53 -6.15 20.36
CA GLY A 87 -4.88 -7.40 21.04
C GLY A 87 -3.65 -8.18 21.51
N GLN A 88 -2.57 -8.21 20.72
CA GLN A 88 -1.31 -8.87 21.09
C GLN A 88 -0.65 -8.20 22.29
N TRP A 89 -0.67 -6.87 22.39
CA TRP A 89 -0.13 -6.15 23.54
C TRP A 89 -0.77 -6.57 24.88
N PHE A 90 -2.04 -6.94 24.89
CA PHE A 90 -2.71 -7.43 26.11
C PHE A 90 -2.36 -8.87 26.50
N VAL A 91 -1.87 -9.68 25.56
CA VAL A 91 -1.64 -11.13 25.76
C VAL A 91 -0.16 -11.49 25.89
N ILE A 92 0.75 -10.60 25.47
CA ILE A 92 2.20 -10.82 25.49
C ILE A 92 2.76 -10.70 26.92
N ASP A 93 3.78 -11.51 27.19
CA ASP A 93 4.57 -11.41 28.43
C ASP A 93 5.43 -10.14 28.43
N HIS A 94 5.33 -9.33 29.48
CA HIS A 94 5.99 -8.04 29.58
C HIS A 94 7.44 -8.12 30.09
N ARG A 95 8.08 -9.28 29.93
CA ARG A 95 9.51 -9.45 30.27
C ARG A 95 10.38 -8.59 29.34
N PRO A 96 11.36 -7.85 29.87
CA PRO A 96 12.15 -6.89 29.08
C PRO A 96 12.88 -7.50 27.88
N GLU A 97 13.31 -8.76 27.99
CA GLU A 97 13.95 -9.50 26.89
C GLU A 97 12.99 -9.85 25.74
N ALA A 98 11.69 -9.95 26.02
CA ALA A 98 10.64 -10.29 25.06
C ALA A 98 9.91 -9.06 24.48
N LEU A 99 10.16 -7.85 25.02
CA LEU A 99 9.49 -6.62 24.59
C LEU A 99 10.04 -6.03 23.29
N MET A 100 11.28 -6.34 22.90
CA MET A 100 11.90 -5.72 21.73
C MET A 100 11.15 -6.04 20.41
N PRO A 101 10.80 -7.31 20.08
CA PRO A 101 10.06 -7.61 18.86
C PRO A 101 8.67 -6.93 18.73
N PRO A 102 7.78 -6.92 19.73
CA PRO A 102 6.48 -6.27 19.60
C PRO A 102 6.57 -4.74 19.51
N VAL A 103 7.54 -4.12 20.20
CA VAL A 103 7.80 -2.68 20.06
C VAL A 103 8.22 -2.34 18.64
N LEU A 104 9.20 -3.07 18.10
CA LEU A 104 9.71 -2.83 16.76
C LEU A 104 8.62 -3.02 15.69
N ARG A 105 7.79 -4.07 15.82
CA ARG A 105 6.65 -4.28 14.91
C ARG A 105 5.63 -3.15 14.97
N SER A 106 5.32 -2.68 16.17
CA SER A 106 4.37 -1.58 16.36
C SER A 106 4.91 -0.30 15.73
N ALA A 107 6.21 -0.01 15.89
CA ALA A 107 6.86 1.13 15.24
C ALA A 107 6.85 1.02 13.71
N LEU A 108 7.21 -0.15 13.16
CA LEU A 108 7.18 -0.41 11.72
C LEU A 108 5.76 -0.31 11.15
N PHE A 109 4.77 -0.84 11.87
CA PHE A 109 3.36 -0.74 11.51
C PHE A 109 2.90 0.71 11.46
N VAL A 110 3.17 1.49 12.51
CA VAL A 110 2.81 2.92 12.54
C VAL A 110 3.47 3.67 11.38
N ALA A 111 4.76 3.43 11.12
CA ALA A 111 5.45 4.03 9.98
C ALA A 111 4.78 3.67 8.64
N ALA A 112 4.45 2.39 8.42
CA ALA A 112 3.79 1.93 7.20
C ALA A 112 2.39 2.55 7.05
N THR A 113 1.60 2.59 8.13
CA THR A 113 0.28 3.21 8.14
C THR A 113 0.35 4.71 7.85
N VAL A 114 1.31 5.44 8.44
CA VAL A 114 1.51 6.87 8.17
C VAL A 114 1.85 7.10 6.70
N CYS A 115 2.73 6.28 6.12
CA CYS A 115 3.06 6.35 4.70
C CYS A 115 1.82 6.16 3.80
N VAL A 116 0.99 5.14 4.07
CA VAL A 116 -0.24 4.89 3.30
C VAL A 116 -1.25 6.03 3.46
N ILE A 117 -1.43 6.56 4.68
CA ILE A 117 -2.33 7.69 4.92
C ILE A 117 -1.81 8.95 4.21
N TYR A 118 -0.51 9.21 4.24
CA TYR A 118 0.11 10.34 3.53
C TYR A 118 -0.10 10.24 2.02
N ASP A 119 0.18 9.07 1.43
CA ASP A 119 -0.06 8.84 0.00
C ASP A 119 -1.54 9.06 -0.36
N TRP A 120 -2.46 8.48 0.42
CA TRP A 120 -3.89 8.62 0.19
C TRP A 120 -4.41 10.06 0.34
N ARG A 121 -4.00 10.78 1.39
CA ARG A 121 -4.57 12.09 1.73
C ARG A 121 -3.90 13.25 1.01
N ILE A 122 -2.63 13.12 0.65
CA ILE A 122 -1.82 14.25 0.17
C ILE A 122 -1.35 14.01 -1.25
N VAL A 123 -0.72 12.86 -1.53
CA VAL A 123 -0.13 12.61 -2.86
C VAL A 123 -1.22 12.31 -3.89
N TRP A 124 -2.13 11.40 -3.58
CA TRP A 124 -3.19 10.97 -4.49
C TRP A 124 -4.07 12.12 -5.02
N PRO A 125 -4.59 13.04 -4.19
CA PRO A 125 -5.39 14.16 -4.69
C PRO A 125 -4.60 15.10 -5.60
N ARG A 126 -3.31 15.31 -5.31
CA ARG A 126 -2.41 16.14 -6.14
C ARG A 126 -2.16 15.48 -7.49
N THR A 127 -1.81 14.20 -7.50
CA THR A 127 -1.65 13.41 -8.73
C THR A 127 -2.91 13.45 -9.59
N PHE A 128 -4.09 13.29 -8.97
CA PHE A 128 -5.36 13.34 -9.69
C PHE A 128 -5.66 14.72 -10.27
N LYS A 129 -5.37 15.79 -9.51
CA LYS A 129 -5.53 17.17 -9.99
C LYS A 129 -4.63 17.44 -11.20
N SER A 130 -3.33 17.16 -11.12
CA SER A 130 -2.39 17.39 -12.22
C SER A 130 -2.76 16.54 -13.45
N ARG A 131 -3.24 15.31 -13.25
CA ARG A 131 -3.79 14.47 -14.33
C ARG A 131 -5.00 15.12 -15.00
N GLN A 132 -5.94 15.65 -14.22
CA GLN A 132 -7.13 16.28 -14.77
C GLN A 132 -6.76 17.54 -15.55
N GLU A 133 -5.85 18.36 -15.02
CA GLU A 133 -5.35 19.57 -15.68
C GLU A 133 -4.63 19.27 -17.01
N TYR A 134 -3.85 18.18 -17.06
CA TYR A 134 -3.26 17.68 -18.30
C TYR A 134 -4.33 17.30 -19.33
N LEU A 135 -5.36 16.57 -18.92
CA LEU A 135 -6.44 16.12 -19.82
C LEU A 135 -7.29 17.29 -20.31
N ASP A 136 -7.58 18.26 -19.45
CA ASP A 136 -8.41 19.42 -19.77
C ASP A 136 -7.70 20.40 -20.73
N ASN A 137 -6.36 20.41 -20.74
CA ASN A 137 -5.54 21.28 -21.58
C ASN A 137 -4.75 20.49 -22.65
N ALA A 138 -5.18 19.29 -23.01
CA ALA A 138 -4.43 18.42 -23.94
C ALA A 138 -4.16 19.06 -25.33
N ASP A 139 -4.97 20.04 -25.74
CA ASP A 139 -4.81 20.79 -26.98
C ASP A 139 -3.87 22.01 -26.86
N ASP A 140 -3.48 22.41 -25.64
CA ASP A 140 -2.62 23.55 -25.34
C ASP A 140 -1.29 23.09 -24.71
N PRO A 141 -0.22 22.91 -25.51
CA PRO A 141 1.04 22.32 -25.03
C PRO A 141 1.73 23.16 -23.95
N ASP A 142 1.52 24.49 -23.95
CA ASP A 142 2.13 25.40 -22.97
C ASP A 142 1.55 25.18 -21.57
N LYS A 143 0.33 24.64 -21.47
CA LYS A 143 -0.31 24.25 -20.21
C LYS A 143 -0.24 22.76 -19.92
N ALA A 144 -0.33 21.91 -20.94
CA ALA A 144 -0.29 20.46 -20.78
C ALA A 144 1.08 19.97 -20.27
N ASN A 145 2.18 20.48 -20.83
CA ASN A 145 3.52 20.00 -20.48
C ASN A 145 3.88 20.25 -18.99
N PRO A 146 3.64 21.45 -18.42
CA PRO A 146 3.84 21.65 -16.98
C PRO A 146 2.97 20.73 -16.11
N ALA A 147 1.71 20.50 -16.48
CA ALA A 147 0.82 19.61 -15.74
C ALA A 147 1.29 18.15 -15.79
N LEU A 148 1.85 17.73 -16.93
CA LEU A 148 2.46 16.40 -17.10
C LEU A 148 3.71 16.24 -16.23
N ASP A 149 4.59 17.25 -16.20
CA ASP A 149 5.79 17.24 -15.36
C ASP A 149 5.43 17.12 -13.86
N GLU A 150 4.39 17.83 -13.41
CA GLU A 150 3.89 17.71 -12.04
C GLU A 150 3.29 16.33 -11.75
N PHE A 151 2.52 15.80 -12.71
CA PHE A 151 1.93 14.46 -12.61
C PHE A 151 3.04 13.39 -12.47
N ASP A 152 4.06 13.43 -13.32
CA ASP A 152 5.18 12.48 -13.30
C ASP A 152 5.97 12.59 -11.98
N ARG A 153 6.18 13.80 -11.48
CA ARG A 153 6.80 14.03 -10.17
C ARG A 153 6.01 13.37 -9.06
N HIS A 154 4.70 13.62 -8.96
CA HIS A 154 3.86 13.04 -7.91
C HIS A 154 3.68 11.52 -8.05
N GLN A 155 3.67 11.00 -9.28
CA GLN A 155 3.69 9.56 -9.52
C GLN A 155 4.99 8.91 -9.01
N SER A 156 6.14 9.55 -9.25
CA SER A 156 7.44 9.07 -8.74
C SER A 156 7.52 9.11 -7.20
N GLU A 157 6.92 10.13 -6.59
CA GLU A 157 6.79 10.26 -5.13
C GLU A 157 5.93 9.11 -4.57
N SER A 158 4.75 8.87 -5.16
CA SER A 158 3.86 7.77 -4.77
C SER A 158 4.54 6.40 -4.89
N MET A 159 5.25 6.14 -5.99
CA MET A 159 6.02 4.90 -6.17
C MET A 159 7.12 4.73 -5.11
N THR A 160 7.77 5.82 -4.70
CA THR A 160 8.76 5.80 -3.63
C THR A 160 8.12 5.46 -2.28
N ILE A 161 6.94 6.03 -1.99
CA ILE A 161 6.19 5.74 -0.76
C ILE A 161 5.75 4.28 -0.72
N ILE A 162 5.18 3.76 -1.81
CA ILE A 162 4.74 2.35 -1.91
C ILE A 162 5.94 1.41 -1.72
N ARG A 163 7.10 1.72 -2.30
CA ARG A 163 8.34 0.95 -2.07
C ARG A 163 8.78 0.98 -0.61
N ASN A 164 8.66 2.13 0.07
CA ASN A 164 8.96 2.23 1.49
C ASN A 164 7.99 1.39 2.33
N VAL A 165 6.68 1.45 2.03
CA VAL A 165 5.67 0.59 2.67
C VAL A 165 6.00 -0.88 2.47
N PHE A 166 6.37 -1.31 1.26
CA PHE A 166 6.81 -2.68 0.99
C PHE A 166 7.97 -3.12 1.89
N VAL A 167 9.00 -2.30 2.02
CA VAL A 167 10.17 -2.59 2.89
C VAL A 167 9.76 -2.64 4.37
N LEU A 168 8.88 -1.74 4.81
CA LEU A 168 8.38 -1.73 6.18
C LEU A 168 7.56 -2.99 6.48
N LEU A 169 6.65 -3.40 5.58
CA LEU A 169 5.88 -4.64 5.73
C LEU A 169 6.78 -5.89 5.72
N LEU A 170 7.81 -5.91 4.87
CA LEU A 170 8.82 -6.97 4.89
C LEU A 170 9.54 -7.03 6.26
N GLY A 171 9.92 -5.87 6.80
CA GLY A 171 10.48 -5.76 8.15
C GLY A 171 9.55 -6.35 9.20
N ILE A 172 8.25 -6.01 9.14
CA ILE A 172 7.25 -6.56 10.06
C ILE A 172 7.21 -8.10 9.96
N ILE A 173 7.21 -8.66 8.76
CA ILE A 173 7.22 -10.12 8.53
C ILE A 173 8.47 -10.75 9.18
N LEU A 174 9.65 -10.19 8.93
CA LEU A 174 10.92 -10.72 9.47
C LEU A 174 10.95 -10.69 11.01
N PHE A 175 10.52 -9.57 11.59
CA PHE A 175 10.45 -9.45 13.04
C PHE A 175 9.29 -10.21 13.65
N SER A 176 8.42 -10.84 12.83
CA SER A 176 7.24 -11.58 13.29
C SER A 176 7.48 -13.01 13.76
N ALA A 177 8.62 -13.60 13.40
CA ALA A 177 8.84 -15.05 13.49
C ALA A 177 8.95 -15.66 14.91
N ASN A 178 9.02 -14.89 16.00
CA ASN A 178 9.36 -15.41 17.34
C ASN A 178 8.52 -14.85 18.52
N ILE A 179 7.18 -14.75 18.41
CA ILE A 179 6.35 -14.45 19.61
C ILE A 179 5.90 -15.74 20.27
N SER A 180 6.36 -15.95 21.50
CA SER A 180 5.79 -16.95 22.41
C SER A 180 4.72 -16.32 23.31
N PRO A 181 3.62 -17.04 23.59
CA PRO A 181 2.62 -16.57 24.55
C PRO A 181 3.20 -16.49 25.96
N SER A 182 2.61 -15.66 26.84
CA SER A 182 2.99 -15.60 28.25
C SER A 182 2.87 -16.99 28.86
N THR A 183 3.98 -17.50 29.41
CA THR A 183 3.97 -18.77 30.14
C THR A 183 3.02 -18.60 31.32
N SER A 184 1.82 -19.17 31.25
CA SER A 184 0.95 -19.23 32.42
C SER A 184 1.74 -19.92 33.52
N ILE A 185 1.86 -19.27 34.66
CA ILE A 185 2.55 -19.78 35.85
C ILE A 185 2.09 -21.23 36.04
N ASP A 186 3.02 -22.16 35.86
CA ASP A 186 2.75 -23.58 35.99
C ASP A 186 2.58 -23.87 37.49
N LEU A 187 1.34 -23.73 37.96
CA LEU A 187 0.94 -23.93 39.36
C LEU A 187 1.30 -25.33 39.89
N THR A 188 1.69 -26.26 39.02
CA THR A 188 2.22 -27.58 39.39
C THR A 188 3.61 -27.53 40.02
N ARG A 189 4.40 -26.45 39.81
CA ARG A 189 5.71 -26.27 40.47
C ARG A 189 5.64 -25.68 41.88
N LEU A 190 4.49 -25.16 42.31
CA LEU A 190 4.30 -24.60 43.65
C LEU A 190 3.74 -25.61 44.67
N VAL A 191 3.56 -26.88 44.27
CA VAL A 191 3.06 -27.97 45.14
C VAL A 191 4.16 -28.99 45.47
N LYS A 192 5.42 -28.55 45.52
CA LYS A 192 6.54 -29.32 46.09
C LYS A 192 7.27 -28.48 47.13
#